data_AF-A0A8X6TDV0-F1
#
_entry.id   AF-A0A8X6TDV0-F1
#
_cell.length_a   1.000
_cell.length_b   1.000
_cell.length_c   1.000
_cell.angle_alpha   90.00
_cell.angle_beta   90.00
_cell.angle_gamma   90.00
#
_symmetry.space_group_name_H-M   'P 1'
#
loop_
_entity.id
_entity.type
_entity.pdbx_description
1 polymer ?
#
loop_
_entity_poly.entity_id
_entity_poly.type
_entity_poly.pdbx_seq_one_letter_code
_entity_poly.pdbx_strand_id
1 'polypeptide(L)'
;MYQVFKDKGLIFQETTLAMSLADGQQTTGEVFITQVMIEIEGRSVLSRFIILPKAKGNRTLQRTDFLSSSSLILDVKNACWYFWDNPTHKYPFGEELDTPSIAE
;
A
#
# COMPACT_ATOMS: atom_id res chain seq x y z
N MET A 1 2.84 2.35 8.61
CA MET A 1 1.71 1.40 8.52
C MET A 1 1.75 0.28 9.56
N TYR A 2 2.87 -0.45 9.74
CA TYR A 2 2.95 -1.56 10.71
C TYR A 2 2.51 -1.17 12.13
N GLN A 3 3.05 -0.07 12.67
CA GLN A 3 2.67 0.41 14.01
C GLN A 3 1.17 0.72 14.10
N VAL A 4 0.60 1.39 13.10
CA VAL A 4 -0.85 1.68 13.03
C VAL A 4 -1.67 0.38 13.06
N PHE A 5 -1.25 -0.65 12.35
CA PHE A 5 -1.94 -1.95 12.37
C PHE A 5 -1.81 -2.64 13.73
N LYS A 6 -0.65 -2.57 14.35
CA LYS A 6 -0.41 -3.12 15.69
C LYS A 6 -1.27 -2.41 16.75
N ASP A 7 -1.33 -1.09 16.72
CA ASP A 7 -2.12 -0.28 17.65
C ASP A 7 -3.63 -0.53 17.49
N LYS A 8 -4.08 -0.88 16.28
CA LYS A 8 -5.45 -1.34 15.99
C LYS A 8 -5.71 -2.80 16.36
N GLY A 9 -4.73 -3.52 16.91
CA GLY A 9 -4.88 -4.91 17.35
C GLY A 9 -5.00 -5.93 16.22
N LEU A 10 -4.50 -5.63 15.02
CA LEU A 10 -4.49 -6.59 13.91
C LEU A 10 -3.58 -7.79 14.23
N ILE A 11 -4.03 -8.97 13.81
CA ILE A 11 -3.27 -10.22 13.93
C ILE A 11 -2.44 -10.40 12.66
N PHE A 12 -1.17 -10.74 12.85
CA PHE A 12 -0.24 -10.97 11.76
C PHE A 12 0.12 -12.45 11.65
N GLN A 13 0.14 -12.95 10.43
CA GLN A 13 0.81 -14.21 10.11
C GLN A 13 2.29 -13.93 9.87
N GLU A 14 3.16 -14.58 10.64
CA GLU A 14 4.60 -14.59 10.40
C GLU A 14 4.96 -15.68 9.39
N THR A 15 5.77 -15.34 8.40
CA THR A 15 6.26 -16.28 7.39
C THR A 15 7.54 -15.78 6.74
N THR A 16 8.21 -16.65 5.99
CA THR A 16 9.32 -16.29 5.13
C THR A 16 8.85 -16.21 3.68
N LEU A 17 9.22 -15.15 2.95
CA LEU A 17 8.94 -15.00 1.52
C LEU A 17 10.21 -14.75 0.74
N ALA A 18 10.33 -15.38 -0.44
CA ALA A 18 11.24 -14.93 -1.49
C ALA A 18 10.58 -13.80 -2.28
N MET A 19 11.32 -12.73 -2.52
CA MET A 19 10.79 -11.49 -3.09
C MET A 19 11.84 -10.82 -3.98
N SER A 20 11.34 -10.32 -5.12
CA SER A 20 12.08 -9.46 -6.03
C SER A 20 11.81 -8.00 -5.66
N LEU A 21 12.86 -7.27 -5.32
CA LEU A 21 12.79 -5.84 -5.08
C LEU A 21 12.83 -5.07 -6.41
N ALA A 22 12.48 -3.78 -6.35
CA ALA A 22 12.43 -2.90 -7.52
C ALA A 22 13.82 -2.64 -8.13
N ASP A 23 14.89 -2.79 -7.33
CA ASP A 23 16.29 -2.75 -7.78
C ASP A 23 16.77 -4.05 -8.46
N GLY A 24 15.86 -5.03 -8.60
CA GLY A 24 16.13 -6.32 -9.21
C GLY A 24 16.77 -7.34 -8.27
N GLN A 25 17.06 -6.97 -7.00
CA GLN A 25 17.59 -7.92 -6.04
C GLN A 25 16.53 -8.95 -5.65
N GLN A 26 16.94 -10.22 -5.64
CA GLN A 26 16.17 -11.28 -5.03
C GLN A 26 16.60 -11.44 -3.58
N THR A 27 15.65 -11.40 -2.68
CA THR A 27 15.91 -11.61 -1.25
C THR A 27 14.87 -12.54 -0.66
N THR A 28 15.28 -13.29 0.36
CA THR A 28 14.38 -14.10 1.18
C THR A 28 14.40 -13.51 2.57
N GLY A 29 13.23 -13.18 3.11
CA GLY A 29 13.12 -12.53 4.39
C GLY A 29 11.88 -12.92 5.16
N GLU A 30 11.97 -12.79 6.48
CA GLU A 30 10.83 -12.85 7.39
C GLU A 30 9.92 -11.64 7.12
N VAL A 31 8.64 -11.91 7.01
CA VAL A 31 7.60 -10.91 6.77
C VAL A 31 6.41 -11.15 7.68
N PHE A 32 5.66 -10.08 7.93
CA PHE A 32 4.33 -10.18 8.54
C PHE A 32 3.26 -9.95 7.49
N ILE A 33 2.25 -10.81 7.46
CA ILE A 33 1.13 -10.72 6.54
C ILE A 33 -0.14 -10.49 7.34
N THR A 34 -0.95 -9.53 6.90
CA THR A 34 -2.30 -9.30 7.44
C THR A 34 -3.25 -8.93 6.32
N GLN A 35 -4.54 -9.13 6.55
CA GLN A 35 -5.59 -8.57 5.71
C GLN A 35 -6.26 -7.41 6.44
N VAL A 36 -6.58 -6.34 5.72
CA VAL A 36 -7.18 -5.13 6.27
C VAL A 36 -8.26 -4.65 5.32
N MET A 37 -9.45 -4.34 5.86
CA MET A 37 -10.45 -3.57 5.12
C MET A 37 -9.99 -2.12 5.07
N ILE A 38 -9.68 -1.62 3.87
CA ILE A 38 -9.33 -0.23 3.63
C ILE A 38 -10.58 0.49 3.14
N GLU A 39 -10.88 1.65 3.72
CA GLU A 39 -11.91 2.54 3.18
C GLU A 39 -11.28 3.60 2.27
N ILE A 40 -11.87 3.77 1.09
CA ILE A 40 -11.47 4.74 0.07
C ILE A 40 -12.74 5.40 -0.42
N GLU A 41 -12.95 6.68 -0.06
CA GLU A 41 -14.10 7.48 -0.52
C GLU A 41 -15.44 6.72 -0.41
N GLY A 42 -15.68 6.11 0.75
CA GLY A 42 -16.89 5.36 1.06
C GLY A 42 -16.95 3.91 0.54
N ARG A 43 -15.86 3.39 -0.07
CA ARG A 43 -15.77 2.00 -0.51
C ARG A 43 -14.80 1.20 0.35
N SER A 44 -15.22 0.02 0.80
CA SER A 44 -14.37 -0.89 1.57
C SER A 44 -13.73 -1.93 0.66
N VAL A 45 -12.39 -2.00 0.67
CA VAL A 45 -11.60 -2.95 -0.13
C VAL A 45 -10.79 -3.82 0.81
N LEU A 46 -10.96 -5.14 0.73
CA LEU A 46 -10.13 -6.08 1.47
C LEU A 46 -8.74 -6.14 0.80
N SER A 47 -7.72 -5.67 1.49
CA SER A 47 -6.35 -5.65 0.98
C SER A 47 -5.42 -6.49 1.84
N ARG A 48 -4.53 -7.22 1.17
CA ARG A 48 -3.46 -8.00 1.81
C ARG A 48 -2.21 -7.16 1.90
N PHE A 49 -1.69 -7.00 3.12
CA PHE A 49 -0.44 -6.31 3.38
C PHE A 49 0.68 -7.29 3.66
N ILE A 50 1.86 -7.00 3.10
CA ILE A 50 3.12 -7.64 3.43
C ILE A 50 3.99 -6.58 4.09
N ILE A 51 4.38 -6.81 5.32
CA ILE A 51 5.22 -5.92 6.11
C ILE A 51 6.62 -6.51 6.15
N LEU A 52 7.58 -5.69 5.77
CA LEU A 52 9.01 -5.99 5.81
C LEU A 52 9.61 -5.40 7.09
N PRO A 53 9.75 -6.17 8.18
CA PRO A 53 10.15 -5.63 9.49
C PRO A 53 11.58 -5.05 9.50
N LYS A 54 12.44 -5.48 8.57
CA LYS A 54 13.85 -5.08 8.50
C LYS A 54 14.13 -3.91 7.54
N ALA A 55 13.13 -3.47 6.77
CA ALA A 55 13.34 -2.43 5.76
C ALA A 55 13.23 -1.02 6.38
N LYS A 56 14.11 -0.09 5.96
CA LYS A 56 14.23 1.27 6.51
C LYS A 56 13.53 2.30 5.61
N GLY A 57 12.85 3.28 6.20
CA GLY A 57 12.24 4.39 5.44
C GLY A 57 11.05 4.01 4.55
N ASN A 58 10.34 2.92 4.87
CA ASN A 58 9.39 2.33 3.93
C ASN A 58 8.10 3.15 3.79
N ARG A 59 7.84 3.61 2.57
CA ARG A 59 6.50 3.95 2.11
C ARG A 59 5.73 2.66 1.81
N THR A 60 4.44 2.66 2.11
CA THR A 60 3.55 1.57 1.71
C THR A 60 3.36 1.61 0.21
N LEU A 61 3.71 0.52 -0.47
CA LEU A 61 3.49 0.34 -1.89
C LEU A 61 2.20 -0.46 -2.10
N GLN A 62 1.35 0.01 -2.99
CA GLN A 62 0.17 -0.74 -3.44
C GLN A 62 0.48 -1.38 -4.79
N ARG A 63 0.22 -2.67 -4.90
CA ARG A 63 0.42 -3.44 -6.12
C ARG A 63 -0.80 -3.31 -7.05
N THR A 64 -0.66 -3.79 -8.27
CA THR A 64 -1.71 -3.73 -9.30
C THR A 64 -2.95 -4.55 -8.96
N ASP A 65 -2.84 -5.57 -8.10
CA ASP A 65 -3.95 -6.35 -7.56
C ASP A 65 -4.85 -5.52 -6.64
N PHE A 66 -4.29 -4.57 -5.90
CA PHE A 66 -5.07 -3.60 -5.15
C PHE A 66 -5.86 -2.67 -6.09
N LEU A 67 -5.23 -2.18 -7.16
CA LEU A 67 -5.91 -1.32 -8.14
C LEU A 67 -7.07 -2.03 -8.82
N SER A 68 -6.89 -3.30 -9.20
CA SER A 68 -7.95 -4.09 -9.81
C SER A 68 -9.11 -4.39 -8.85
N SER A 69 -8.81 -4.78 -7.60
CA SER A 69 -9.83 -5.09 -6.59
C SER A 69 -10.61 -3.86 -6.11
N SER A 70 -9.98 -2.68 -6.12
CA SER A 70 -10.60 -1.40 -5.74
C SER A 70 -11.35 -0.71 -6.89
N SER A 71 -11.27 -1.24 -8.11
CA SER A 71 -11.79 -0.59 -9.33
C SER A 71 -11.23 0.82 -9.54
N LEU A 72 -10.00 1.08 -9.09
CA LEU A 72 -9.33 2.35 -9.23
C LEU A 72 -8.65 2.46 -10.60
N ILE A 73 -8.83 3.60 -11.26
CA ILE A 73 -8.10 4.01 -12.44
C ILE A 73 -7.16 5.15 -12.08
N LEU A 74 -5.89 5.00 -12.44
CA LEU A 74 -4.88 6.05 -12.31
C LEU A 74 -4.71 6.76 -13.65
N ASP A 75 -5.11 8.02 -13.73
CA ASP A 75 -4.93 8.89 -14.90
C ASP A 75 -3.71 9.78 -14.68
N VAL A 76 -2.55 9.21 -15.01
CA VAL A 76 -1.25 9.86 -14.83
C VAL A 76 -1.15 11.16 -15.61
N LYS A 77 -1.74 11.20 -16.82
CA LYS A 77 -1.72 12.38 -17.68
C LYS A 77 -2.41 13.58 -17.02
N ASN A 78 -3.50 13.35 -16.32
CA ASN A 78 -4.29 14.39 -15.68
C ASN A 78 -4.04 14.49 -14.17
N ALA A 79 -3.00 13.81 -13.65
CA ALA A 79 -2.63 13.78 -12.25
C ALA A 79 -3.81 13.48 -11.30
N CYS A 80 -4.67 12.54 -11.68
CA CYS A 80 -5.86 12.20 -10.91
C CYS A 80 -6.16 10.70 -10.92
N TRP A 81 -7.03 10.28 -10.02
CA TRP A 81 -7.60 8.95 -10.00
C TRP A 81 -9.12 9.01 -9.91
N TYR A 82 -9.78 7.94 -10.32
CA TYR A 82 -11.24 7.81 -10.24
C TYR A 82 -11.64 6.33 -10.15
N PHE A 83 -12.89 6.08 -9.76
CA PHE A 83 -13.45 4.73 -9.84
C PHE A 83 -13.92 4.45 -11.25
N TRP A 84 -13.63 3.25 -11.74
CA TRP A 84 -14.03 2.76 -13.07
C TRP A 84 -15.51 2.97 -13.38
N ASP A 85 -16.38 2.73 -12.39
CA ASP A 85 -17.84 2.85 -12.50
C ASP A 85 -18.37 4.29 -12.32
N ASN A 86 -17.51 5.26 -11.99
CA ASN A 86 -17.85 6.66 -11.88
C ASN A 86 -16.72 7.58 -12.42
N PRO A 87 -16.47 7.55 -13.75
CA PRO A 87 -15.32 8.25 -14.35
C PRO A 87 -15.44 9.78 -14.38
N THR A 88 -16.63 10.33 -14.09
CA THR A 88 -16.88 11.78 -14.03
C THR A 88 -16.41 12.39 -12.72
N HIS A 89 -16.37 11.61 -11.64
CA HIS A 89 -15.92 12.07 -10.33
C HIS A 89 -14.45 11.71 -10.13
N LYS A 90 -13.58 12.72 -10.20
CA LYS A 90 -12.12 12.55 -10.17
C LYS A 90 -11.53 13.17 -8.92
N TYR A 91 -10.55 12.48 -8.36
CA TYR A 91 -9.78 12.91 -7.20
C TYR A 91 -8.36 13.25 -7.65
N PRO A 92 -7.79 14.40 -7.24
CA PRO A 92 -6.40 14.71 -7.54
C PRO A 92 -5.46 13.70 -6.85
N PHE A 93 -4.29 13.45 -7.44
CA PHE A 93 -3.22 12.78 -6.70
C PHE A 93 -2.83 13.64 -5.49
N GLY A 94 -2.56 12.98 -4.36
CA GLY A 94 -2.05 13.67 -3.18
C GLY A 94 -0.65 14.21 -3.42
N GLU A 95 -0.36 15.38 -2.83
CA GLU A 95 1.00 15.90 -2.77
C GLU A 95 1.85 15.06 -1.81
N GLU A 96 3.15 15.03 -2.06
CA GLU A 96 4.11 14.45 -1.13
C GLU A 96 4.11 15.30 0.15
N LEU A 97 3.49 14.79 1.21
CA LEU A 97 3.61 15.42 2.52
C LEU A 97 5.08 15.31 2.94
N ASP A 98 5.73 16.47 3.17
CA ASP A 98 7.09 16.54 3.72
C ASP A 98 7.17 15.65 4.94
N THR A 99 7.81 14.49 4.78
CA THR A 99 8.12 13.62 5.90
C THR A 99 9.43 14.15 6.48
N PRO A 100 9.48 14.54 7.76
CA PRO A 100 10.72 15.04 8.34
C PRO A 100 11.80 13.98 8.15
N SER A 101 12.88 14.38 7.46
CA SER A 101 14.09 13.58 7.31
C SER A 101 14.59 13.22 8.70
N ILE A 102 14.42 11.96 9.11
CA ILE A 102 15.18 11.45 10.24
C ILE A 102 16.58 11.24 9.68
N ALA A 103 17.47 12.18 10.03
CA ALA A 103 18.89 12.09 9.72
C ALA A 103 19.45 10.73 10.12
N GLU A 104 20.25 10.15 9.23
CA GLU A 104 20.95 8.86 9.40
C GLU A 104 21.91 8.85 10.59
#